data_AF-A0A913ZXL6-F1
#
_entry.id   AF-A0A913ZXL6-F1
#
_cell.length_a   1.000
_cell.length_b   1.000
_cell.length_c   1.000
_cell.angle_alpha   90.00
_cell.angle_beta   90.00
_cell.angle_gamma   90.00
#
_symmetry.space_group_name_H-M   'P 1'
#
loop_
_entity.id
_entity.type
_entity.pdbx_description
1 polymer ?
#
loop_
_entity_poly.entity_id
_entity_poly.type
_entity_poly.pdbx_seq_one_letter_code
_entity_poly.pdbx_strand_id
1 'polypeptide(L)'
;MECPDPTRQKQSGRTALVARELARYKVDIAALSETRLSDKGQLTETGSGYTFFWCGRSSEERREAGVGFAIKTEHVKKLASIPEGINDRLMKIKLPLWRGRTATLISAYAPTMTNPEEIKDRFYEELDTLISAVPQTEKLIVLGDFNARVGTDSTTWDWVLGRHGVGKCNCNGLLLLGTCASHDLSITNTMFRLPTRNKTSWMHPRSRHWHLIDFVTVRERDRRDVRVTKAMCGTDCWTDHRLIISKMNLHIQP
;
A
#
# COMPACT_ATOMS: atom_id res chain seq x y z
N MET A 1 20.01 11.94 32.81
CA MET A 1 19.94 10.90 31.77
C MET A 1 18.59 10.24 31.88
N GLU A 2 17.62 10.67 31.08
CA GLU A 2 16.31 10.00 31.00
C GLU A 2 16.48 8.67 30.26
N CYS A 3 16.01 7.58 30.86
CA CYS A 3 15.90 6.30 30.18
C CYS A 3 14.89 6.46 29.03
N PRO A 4 15.19 6.00 27.81
CA PRO A 4 14.24 6.09 26.70
C PRO A 4 12.98 5.30 27.04
N ASP A 5 11.81 5.86 26.68
CA ASP A 5 10.52 5.18 26.79
C ASP A 5 10.58 3.79 26.10
N PRO A 6 10.31 2.69 26.83
CA PRO A 6 10.37 1.32 26.29
C PRO A 6 9.44 1.11 25.08
N THR A 7 8.38 1.90 24.96
CA THR A 7 7.48 1.90 23.80
C THR A 7 8.17 2.41 22.53
N ARG A 8 8.99 3.47 22.65
CA ARG A 8 9.82 4.01 21.56
C ARG A 8 10.96 3.07 21.16
N GLN A 9 11.59 2.39 22.12
CA GLN A 9 12.64 1.39 21.82
C GLN A 9 12.09 0.19 21.02
N LYS A 10 10.92 -0.33 21.39
CA LYS A 10 10.28 -1.43 20.66
C LYS A 10 9.80 -1.02 19.26
N GLN A 11 9.38 0.23 19.10
CA GLN A 11 9.01 0.82 17.79
C GLN A 11 10.22 0.98 16.88
N SER A 12 11.33 1.52 17.39
CA SER A 12 12.60 1.66 16.66
C SER A 12 13.12 0.33 16.12
N GLY A 13 13.00 -0.76 16.90
CA GLY A 13 13.41 -2.10 16.43
C GLY A 13 12.60 -2.62 15.23
N ARG A 14 11.30 -2.36 15.18
CA ARG A 14 10.44 -2.78 14.05
C ARG A 14 10.67 -1.93 12.80
N THR A 15 10.77 -0.61 12.95
CA THR A 15 11.04 0.30 11.83
C THR A 15 12.42 0.06 11.24
N ALA A 16 13.44 -0.24 12.07
CA ALA A 16 14.77 -0.59 11.61
C ALA A 16 14.78 -1.88 10.76
N LEU A 17 14.04 -2.93 11.16
CA LEU A 17 13.92 -4.15 10.36
C LEU A 17 13.24 -3.91 9.01
N VAL A 18 12.10 -3.19 9.03
CA VAL A 18 11.40 -2.82 7.79
C VAL A 18 12.33 -2.02 6.88
N ALA A 19 12.99 -1.01 7.41
CA ALA A 19 13.87 -0.16 6.62
C ALA A 19 15.08 -0.91 6.05
N ARG A 20 15.64 -1.87 6.79
CA ARG A 20 16.69 -2.76 6.28
C ARG A 20 16.22 -3.58 5.07
N GLU A 21 15.03 -4.16 5.14
CA GLU A 21 14.47 -4.91 3.99
C GLU A 21 14.12 -3.98 2.82
N LEU A 22 13.57 -2.79 3.08
CA LEU A 22 13.33 -1.78 2.03
C LEU A 22 14.63 -1.37 1.33
N ALA A 23 15.69 -1.12 2.09
CA ALA A 23 17.03 -0.82 1.57
C ALA A 23 17.57 -1.99 0.73
N ARG A 24 17.47 -3.23 1.24
CA ARG A 24 17.90 -4.45 0.54
C ARG A 24 17.24 -4.61 -0.83
N TYR A 25 15.94 -4.28 -0.92
CA TYR A 25 15.19 -4.34 -2.17
C TYR A 25 15.19 -3.03 -2.96
N LYS A 26 15.91 -2.01 -2.48
CA LYS A 26 16.04 -0.68 -3.10
C LYS A 26 14.68 0.02 -3.32
N VAL A 27 13.77 -0.14 -2.37
CA VAL A 27 12.41 0.44 -2.46
C VAL A 27 12.47 1.94 -2.16
N ASP A 28 11.97 2.79 -3.06
CA ASP A 28 11.96 4.24 -2.83
C ASP A 28 10.87 4.68 -1.86
N ILE A 29 9.67 4.10 -2.02
CA ILE A 29 8.47 4.40 -1.23
C ILE A 29 7.72 3.08 -0.98
N ALA A 30 7.29 2.86 0.25
CA ALA A 30 6.42 1.75 0.63
C ALA A 30 5.20 2.26 1.41
N ALA A 31 4.01 1.76 1.08
CA ALA A 31 2.86 1.87 1.97
C ALA A 31 2.94 0.80 3.05
N LEU A 32 2.48 1.16 4.24
CA LEU A 32 2.46 0.30 5.42
C LEU A 32 1.01 0.22 5.91
N SER A 33 0.58 -1.00 6.21
CA SER A 33 -0.71 -1.30 6.84
C SER A 33 -0.48 -1.95 8.19
N GLU A 34 -1.48 -1.92 9.06
CA GLU A 34 -1.41 -2.43 10.44
C GLU A 34 -0.24 -1.85 11.25
N THR A 35 0.02 -0.56 11.13
CA THR A 35 1.10 0.09 11.89
C THR A 35 0.83 0.00 13.40
N ARG A 36 -0.45 0.02 13.81
CA ARG A 36 -0.92 -0.03 15.21
C ARG A 36 -0.26 1.06 16.07
N LEU A 37 0.12 2.17 15.43
CA LEU A 37 0.59 3.38 16.07
C LEU A 37 -0.60 4.31 16.27
N SER A 38 -0.64 5.03 17.38
CA SER A 38 -1.68 6.03 17.61
C SER A 38 -1.33 7.32 16.89
N ASP A 39 -2.38 8.08 16.60
CA ASP A 39 -2.32 9.45 16.11
C ASP A 39 -1.52 9.57 14.81
N LYS A 40 -1.13 10.81 14.48
CA LYS A 40 -0.23 11.09 13.37
C LYS A 40 1.19 11.25 13.90
N GLY A 41 2.16 10.70 13.19
CA GLY A 41 3.55 10.89 13.58
C GLY A 41 4.55 10.59 12.47
N GLN A 42 5.81 10.88 12.79
CA GLN A 42 6.94 10.66 11.90
C GLN A 42 8.17 10.18 12.68
N LEU A 43 9.00 9.37 12.04
CA LEU A 43 10.26 8.87 12.59
C LEU A 43 11.29 8.73 11.46
N THR A 44 12.49 9.29 11.62
CA THR A 44 13.58 9.08 10.67
C THR A 44 14.56 8.05 11.21
N GLU A 45 14.70 6.94 10.49
CA GLU A 45 15.64 5.86 10.77
C GLU A 45 16.95 6.12 10.02
N THR A 46 17.83 6.90 10.64
CA THR A 46 19.08 7.39 10.02
C THR A 46 20.00 6.25 9.57
N GLY A 47 20.03 5.12 10.28
CA GLY A 47 20.90 3.99 9.95
C GLY A 47 20.57 3.30 8.62
N SER A 48 19.32 3.39 8.16
CA SER A 48 18.83 2.76 6.92
C SER A 48 18.43 3.75 5.84
N GLY A 49 18.32 5.04 6.18
CA GLY A 49 18.00 6.12 5.24
C GLY A 49 16.51 6.19 4.87
N TYR A 50 15.60 5.83 5.78
CA TYR A 50 14.15 5.95 5.59
C TYR A 50 13.50 6.85 6.64
N THR A 51 12.49 7.60 6.21
CA THR A 51 11.57 8.31 7.10
C THR A 51 10.20 7.67 7.00
N PHE A 52 9.66 7.32 8.16
CA PHE A 52 8.36 6.73 8.36
C PHE A 52 7.37 7.83 8.72
N PHE A 53 6.17 7.73 8.16
CA PHE A 53 5.01 8.55 8.50
C PHE A 53 3.85 7.60 8.76
N TRP A 54 3.02 7.89 9.75
CA TRP A 54 1.85 7.08 10.06
C TRP A 54 0.64 7.93 10.44
N CYS A 55 -0.53 7.33 10.26
CA CYS A 55 -1.79 7.81 10.79
C CYS A 55 -2.56 6.60 11.33
N GLY A 56 -2.89 6.63 12.61
CA GLY A 56 -3.74 5.66 13.26
C GLY A 56 -4.84 6.32 14.08
N ARG A 57 -5.52 5.51 14.89
CA ARG A 57 -6.60 5.98 15.78
C ARG A 57 -6.05 6.82 16.93
N SER A 58 -6.95 7.52 17.62
CA SER A 58 -6.61 8.24 18.85
C SER A 58 -5.91 7.32 19.85
N SER A 59 -5.00 7.88 20.66
CA SER A 59 -4.35 7.15 21.75
C SER A 59 -5.33 6.52 22.76
N GLU A 60 -6.56 7.03 22.81
CA GLU A 60 -7.64 6.57 23.69
C GLU A 60 -8.39 5.35 23.12
N GLU A 61 -8.23 5.08 21.83
CA GLU A 61 -8.88 3.98 21.13
C GLU A 61 -7.96 2.76 21.01
N ARG A 62 -8.57 1.59 20.79
CA ARG A 62 -7.81 0.35 20.60
C ARG A 62 -6.98 0.41 19.31
N ARG A 63 -5.69 0.09 19.42
CA ARG A 63 -4.70 0.13 18.31
C ARG A 63 -4.83 -1.07 17.36
N GLU A 64 -5.91 -1.11 16.59
CA GLU A 64 -6.23 -2.22 15.68
C GLU A 64 -5.97 -1.92 14.19
N ALA A 65 -5.87 -0.64 13.83
CA ALA A 65 -5.67 -0.17 12.47
C ALA A 65 -4.34 0.57 12.33
N GLY A 66 -4.25 1.46 11.33
CA GLY A 66 -3.11 2.32 11.10
C GLY A 66 -2.49 2.09 9.73
N VAL A 67 -2.23 3.19 9.05
CA VAL A 67 -1.56 3.25 7.76
C VAL A 67 -0.32 4.13 7.84
N GLY A 68 0.56 4.00 6.87
CA GLY A 68 1.74 4.83 6.81
C GLY A 68 2.49 4.75 5.49
N PHE A 69 3.51 5.59 5.38
CA PHE A 69 4.51 5.51 4.33
C PHE A 69 5.90 5.37 4.94
N ALA A 70 6.72 4.50 4.37
CA ALA A 70 8.17 4.54 4.51
C ALA A 70 8.76 5.10 3.22
N ILE A 71 9.47 6.23 3.32
CA ILE A 71 10.02 6.95 2.17
C ILE A 71 11.52 7.06 2.38
N LYS A 72 12.34 6.79 1.34
CA LYS A 72 13.77 7.07 1.44
C LYS A 72 13.98 8.54 1.82
N THR A 73 14.78 8.81 2.82
CA THR A 73 14.96 10.15 3.40
C THR A 73 15.45 11.17 2.37
N GLU A 74 16.19 10.74 1.34
CA GLU A 74 16.59 11.60 0.21
C GLU A 74 15.40 12.15 -0.59
N HIS A 75 14.29 11.40 -0.69
CA HIS A 75 13.09 11.80 -1.41
C HIS A 75 12.16 12.66 -0.55
N VAL A 76 12.22 12.53 0.78
CA VAL A 76 11.39 13.31 1.72
C VAL A 76 11.62 14.81 1.55
N LYS A 77 12.88 15.22 1.39
CA LYS A 77 13.27 16.63 1.21
C LYS A 77 12.70 17.25 -0.07
N LYS A 78 12.25 16.42 -1.01
CA LYS A 78 11.73 16.82 -2.31
C LYS A 78 10.22 16.90 -2.35
N LEU A 79 9.53 16.42 -1.31
CA LEU A 79 8.08 16.45 -1.25
C LEU A 79 7.60 17.90 -1.07
N ALA A 80 6.54 18.26 -1.81
CA ALA A 80 5.89 19.57 -1.63
C ALA A 80 5.20 19.68 -0.26
N SER A 81 4.75 18.55 0.28
CA SER A 81 4.15 18.44 1.61
C SER A 81 4.45 17.07 2.21
N ILE A 82 4.46 16.99 3.54
CA ILE A 82 4.52 15.69 4.23
C ILE A 82 3.28 14.84 3.91
N PRO A 83 3.34 13.51 4.11
CA PRO A 83 2.19 12.64 3.97
C PRO A 83 0.98 13.07 4.79
N GLU A 84 -0.18 13.10 4.14
CA GLU A 84 -1.45 13.51 4.73
C GLU A 84 -2.24 12.27 5.16
N GLY A 85 -2.34 12.05 6.47
CA GLY A 85 -3.23 11.04 7.03
C GLY A 85 -4.68 11.51 6.96
N ILE A 86 -5.53 10.77 6.24
CA ILE A 86 -6.96 11.05 6.08
C ILE A 86 -7.72 10.46 7.27
N ASN A 87 -7.49 9.18 7.55
CA ASN A 87 -7.99 8.46 8.72
C ASN A 87 -7.04 7.30 9.09
N ASP A 88 -7.47 6.40 9.96
CA ASP A 88 -6.69 5.23 10.41
C ASP A 88 -6.48 4.15 9.33
N ARG A 89 -7.07 4.34 8.13
CA ARG A 89 -7.06 3.38 7.01
C ARG A 89 -6.62 3.98 5.67
N LEU A 90 -6.54 5.31 5.55
CA LEU A 90 -6.19 6.01 4.33
C LEU A 90 -5.18 7.12 4.60
N MET A 91 -4.11 7.15 3.81
CA MET A 91 -3.10 8.19 3.81
C MET A 91 -2.67 8.48 2.37
N LYS A 92 -2.39 9.73 2.02
CA LYS A 92 -1.90 10.09 0.69
C LYS A 92 -0.60 10.89 0.74
N ILE A 93 0.16 10.81 -0.35
CA ILE A 93 1.33 11.67 -0.61
C ILE A 93 1.30 12.18 -2.04
N LYS A 94 1.81 13.39 -2.25
CA LYS A 94 2.13 13.92 -3.58
C LYS A 94 3.62 13.86 -3.80
N LEU A 95 4.02 13.14 -4.84
CA LEU A 95 5.40 12.94 -5.26
C LEU A 95 5.69 13.77 -6.52
N PRO A 96 6.55 14.80 -6.43
CA PRO A 96 7.00 15.53 -7.59
C PRO A 96 7.83 14.64 -8.53
N LEU A 97 7.48 14.67 -9.81
CA LEU A 97 8.14 13.96 -10.89
C LEU A 97 8.82 14.95 -11.84
N TRP A 98 9.75 14.42 -12.64
CA TRP A 98 10.46 15.17 -13.68
C TRP A 98 9.50 15.91 -14.63
N ARG A 99 9.93 17.08 -15.11
CA ARG A 99 9.17 18.02 -15.97
C ARG A 99 7.87 18.56 -15.35
N GLY A 100 7.87 18.79 -14.04
CA GLY A 100 6.73 19.40 -13.34
C GLY A 100 5.48 18.51 -13.31
N ARG A 101 5.65 17.20 -13.48
CA ARG A 101 4.56 16.22 -13.33
C ARG A 101 4.44 15.83 -11.86
N THR A 102 3.30 15.28 -11.47
CA THR A 102 3.05 14.81 -10.11
C THR A 102 2.46 13.41 -10.14
N ALA A 103 2.86 12.58 -9.18
CA ALA A 103 2.17 11.35 -8.83
C ALA A 103 1.55 11.48 -7.45
N THR A 104 0.27 11.15 -7.32
CA THR A 104 -0.35 10.93 -6.02
C THR A 104 -0.30 9.45 -5.69
N LEU A 105 0.25 9.11 -4.51
CA LEU A 105 0.22 7.76 -3.97
C LEU A 105 -0.75 7.71 -2.80
N ILE A 106 -1.59 6.69 -2.75
CA ILE A 106 -2.54 6.45 -1.66
C ILE A 106 -2.19 5.11 -0.99
N SER A 107 -1.92 5.16 0.31
CA SER A 107 -1.80 4.00 1.18
C SER A 107 -3.19 3.66 1.73
N ALA A 108 -3.63 2.42 1.51
CA ALA A 108 -4.95 1.95 1.91
C ALA A 108 -4.88 0.68 2.77
N TYR A 109 -5.71 0.63 3.81
CA TYR A 109 -5.94 -0.57 4.61
C TYR A 109 -7.44 -0.83 4.75
N ALA A 110 -7.97 -1.68 3.87
CA ALA A 110 -9.40 -1.95 3.83
C ALA A 110 -9.85 -2.82 5.03
N PRO A 111 -11.12 -2.69 5.46
CA PRO A 111 -11.70 -3.55 6.48
C PRO A 111 -11.67 -5.04 6.07
N THR A 112 -11.61 -5.91 7.06
CA THR A 112 -11.64 -7.37 6.84
C THR A 112 -13.03 -7.83 6.39
N MET A 113 -13.11 -9.04 5.86
CA MET A 113 -14.38 -9.68 5.46
C MET A 113 -15.41 -9.78 6.60
N THR A 114 -14.95 -9.86 7.86
CA THR A 114 -15.80 -9.99 9.05
C THR A 114 -16.28 -8.65 9.61
N ASN A 115 -15.76 -7.53 9.12
CA ASN A 115 -16.29 -6.23 9.52
C ASN A 115 -17.70 -6.03 8.95
N PRO A 116 -18.56 -5.25 9.65
CA PRO A 116 -19.89 -4.89 9.18
C PRO A 116 -19.86 -4.21 7.80
N GLU A 117 -20.95 -4.32 7.05
CA GLU A 117 -21.06 -3.77 5.69
C GLU A 117 -20.92 -2.25 5.71
N GLU A 118 -21.47 -1.57 6.72
CA GLU A 118 -21.41 -0.12 6.89
C GLU A 118 -19.97 0.38 7.04
N ILE A 119 -19.09 -0.43 7.65
CA ILE A 119 -17.67 -0.10 7.79
C ILE A 119 -16.93 -0.26 6.46
N LYS A 120 -17.34 -1.23 5.63
CA LYS A 120 -16.77 -1.45 4.30
C LYS A 120 -17.23 -0.34 3.35
N ASP A 121 -18.52 -0.04 3.34
CA ASP A 121 -19.11 0.98 2.48
C ASP A 121 -18.48 2.33 2.75
N ARG A 122 -18.42 2.75 4.02
CA ARG A 122 -17.74 4.00 4.41
C ARG A 122 -16.30 4.06 3.93
N PHE A 123 -15.54 2.96 4.07
CA PHE A 123 -14.16 2.93 3.59
C PHE A 123 -14.06 3.11 2.08
N TYR A 124 -14.92 2.45 1.30
CA TYR A 124 -14.91 2.56 -0.17
C TYR A 124 -15.45 3.91 -0.65
N GLU A 125 -16.39 4.55 0.05
CA GLU A 125 -16.86 5.92 -0.20
C GLU A 125 -15.75 6.96 0.06
N GLU A 126 -15.01 6.81 1.15
CA GLU A 126 -13.86 7.67 1.46
C GLU A 126 -12.73 7.49 0.45
N LEU A 127 -12.47 6.24 0.05
CA LEU A 127 -11.48 5.92 -0.99
C LEU A 127 -11.90 6.50 -2.36
N ASP A 128 -13.18 6.37 -2.72
CA ASP A 128 -13.76 6.95 -3.94
C ASP A 128 -13.57 8.47 -3.97
N THR A 129 -13.92 9.14 -2.87
CA THR A 129 -13.74 10.59 -2.72
C THR A 129 -12.27 10.98 -2.88
N LEU A 130 -11.36 10.21 -2.28
CA LEU A 130 -9.93 10.46 -2.33
C LEU A 130 -9.36 10.30 -3.74
N ILE A 131 -9.79 9.27 -4.48
CA ILE A 131 -9.38 9.03 -5.87
C ILE A 131 -9.95 10.11 -6.79
N SER A 132 -11.23 10.45 -6.63
CA SER A 132 -11.93 11.49 -7.39
C SER A 132 -11.28 12.87 -7.25
N ALA A 133 -10.73 13.18 -6.07
CA ALA A 133 -10.02 14.42 -5.81
C ALA A 133 -8.65 14.52 -6.49
N VAL A 134 -8.08 13.41 -6.98
CA VAL A 134 -6.78 13.42 -7.67
C VAL A 134 -6.95 13.89 -9.11
N PRO A 135 -6.30 14.99 -9.53
CA PRO A 135 -6.45 15.50 -10.89
C PRO A 135 -6.14 14.43 -11.94
N GLN A 136 -6.96 14.42 -12.99
CA GLN A 136 -6.74 13.54 -14.14
C GLN A 136 -5.47 13.91 -14.92
N THR A 137 -4.69 14.91 -14.56
CA THR A 137 -3.35 15.13 -15.17
C THR A 137 -2.24 14.44 -14.37
N GLU A 138 -2.49 14.12 -13.10
CA GLU A 138 -1.55 13.45 -12.22
C GLU A 138 -1.58 11.93 -12.44
N LYS A 139 -0.43 11.29 -12.18
CA LYS A 139 -0.39 9.84 -12.04
C LYS A 139 -1.01 9.46 -10.70
N LEU A 140 -1.71 8.34 -10.67
CA LEU A 140 -2.30 7.82 -9.43
C LEU A 140 -1.83 6.39 -9.23
N ILE A 141 -1.37 6.11 -8.01
CA ILE A 141 -0.99 4.78 -7.54
C ILE A 141 -1.70 4.54 -6.22
N VAL A 142 -2.56 3.53 -6.13
CA VAL A 142 -3.18 3.11 -4.86
C VAL A 142 -2.53 1.80 -4.46
N LEU A 143 -2.06 1.71 -3.22
CA LEU A 143 -1.32 0.56 -2.73
C LEU A 143 -1.69 0.23 -1.28
N GLY A 144 -1.65 -1.05 -0.96
CA GLY A 144 -1.85 -1.52 0.41
C GLY A 144 -2.63 -2.82 0.48
N ASP A 145 -3.08 -3.16 1.69
CA ASP A 145 -3.86 -4.35 1.98
C ASP A 145 -5.36 -4.05 1.87
N PHE A 146 -6.00 -4.68 0.88
CA PHE A 146 -7.42 -4.51 0.63
C PHE A 146 -8.29 -5.60 1.27
N ASN A 147 -7.68 -6.58 1.96
CA ASN A 147 -8.40 -7.75 2.48
C ASN A 147 -9.29 -8.42 1.39
N ALA A 148 -8.89 -8.27 0.13
CA ALA A 148 -9.70 -8.55 -1.05
C ALA A 148 -9.05 -9.67 -1.85
N ARG A 149 -9.86 -10.57 -2.39
CA ARG A 149 -9.43 -11.51 -3.43
C ARG A 149 -10.21 -11.16 -4.67
N VAL A 150 -9.53 -10.75 -5.72
CA VAL A 150 -10.16 -10.30 -6.98
C VAL A 150 -10.36 -11.43 -7.99
N GLY A 151 -9.72 -12.57 -7.75
CA GLY A 151 -9.89 -13.76 -8.59
C GLY A 151 -9.13 -13.70 -9.92
N THR A 152 -9.71 -14.32 -10.95
CA THR A 152 -9.06 -14.60 -12.25
C THR A 152 -9.92 -14.21 -13.46
N ASP A 153 -11.10 -13.61 -13.23
CA ASP A 153 -12.07 -13.33 -14.30
C ASP A 153 -11.72 -12.05 -15.08
N SER A 154 -10.63 -12.11 -15.86
CA SER A 154 -10.21 -11.02 -16.73
C SER A 154 -11.07 -10.88 -17.98
N THR A 155 -12.08 -11.74 -18.20
CA THR A 155 -13.00 -11.58 -19.32
C THR A 155 -14.10 -10.58 -18.96
N THR A 156 -14.61 -10.66 -17.73
CA THR A 156 -15.58 -9.69 -17.20
C THR A 156 -14.92 -8.35 -16.84
N TRP A 157 -13.65 -8.37 -16.43
CA TRP A 157 -12.91 -7.20 -15.96
C TRP A 157 -11.66 -6.93 -16.81
N ASP A 158 -11.82 -6.80 -18.13
CA ASP A 158 -10.75 -6.83 -19.13
C ASP A 158 -9.64 -5.76 -18.98
N TRP A 159 -9.97 -4.54 -18.57
CA TRP A 159 -8.99 -3.47 -18.29
C TRP A 159 -8.60 -3.36 -16.81
N VAL A 160 -9.42 -3.87 -15.89
CA VAL A 160 -9.13 -3.82 -14.44
C VAL A 160 -8.22 -4.99 -14.03
N LEU A 161 -8.48 -6.18 -14.57
CA LEU A 161 -7.75 -7.41 -14.27
C LEU A 161 -6.92 -7.87 -15.48
N GLY A 162 -5.66 -8.14 -15.21
CA GLY A 162 -4.83 -8.92 -16.12
C GLY A 162 -5.16 -10.42 -16.06
N ARG A 163 -4.68 -11.13 -17.07
CA ARG A 163 -4.91 -12.58 -17.29
C ARG A 163 -4.23 -13.51 -16.28
N HIS A 164 -3.58 -12.96 -15.26
CA HIS A 164 -2.72 -13.69 -14.33
C HIS A 164 -3.09 -13.50 -12.87
N GLY A 165 -4.37 -13.19 -12.59
CA GLY A 165 -4.97 -13.19 -11.26
C GLY A 165 -4.82 -14.50 -10.48
N VAL A 166 -5.31 -14.52 -9.23
CA VAL A 166 -5.14 -15.64 -8.30
C VAL A 166 -6.43 -15.90 -7.53
N GLY A 167 -6.82 -17.17 -7.45
CA GLY A 167 -7.92 -17.63 -6.60
C GLY A 167 -9.31 -17.26 -7.10
N LYS A 168 -10.27 -17.27 -6.18
CA LYS A 168 -11.68 -16.90 -6.41
C LYS A 168 -11.97 -15.53 -5.79
N CYS A 169 -12.79 -14.74 -6.48
CA CYS A 169 -13.23 -13.45 -5.99
C CYS A 169 -14.03 -13.58 -4.67
N ASN A 170 -13.82 -12.69 -3.71
CA ASN A 170 -14.68 -12.53 -2.52
C ASN A 170 -15.46 -11.20 -2.57
N CYS A 171 -16.31 -10.89 -1.58
CA CYS A 171 -17.12 -9.67 -1.60
C CYS A 171 -16.26 -8.39 -1.57
N ASN A 172 -15.20 -8.36 -0.75
CA ASN A 172 -14.23 -7.26 -0.78
C ASN A 172 -13.54 -7.13 -2.14
N GLY A 173 -13.32 -8.25 -2.84
CA GLY A 173 -12.83 -8.28 -4.22
C GLY A 173 -13.77 -7.61 -5.20
N LEU A 174 -15.08 -7.84 -5.08
CA LEU A 174 -16.08 -7.19 -5.92
C LEU A 174 -16.13 -5.68 -5.66
N LEU A 175 -16.05 -5.25 -4.39
CA LEU A 175 -15.97 -3.82 -4.04
C LEU A 175 -14.73 -3.17 -4.67
N LEU A 176 -13.56 -3.79 -4.51
CA LEU A 176 -12.31 -3.28 -5.12
C LEU A 176 -12.38 -3.24 -6.65
N LEU A 177 -12.92 -4.28 -7.29
CA LEU A 177 -13.09 -4.35 -8.73
C LEU A 177 -14.04 -3.26 -9.24
N GLY A 178 -15.17 -3.06 -8.56
CA GLY A 178 -16.11 -1.98 -8.84
C GLY A 178 -15.46 -0.60 -8.73
N THR A 179 -14.78 -0.32 -7.62
CA THR A 179 -14.02 0.94 -7.44
C THR A 179 -12.97 1.12 -8.54
N CYS A 180 -12.23 0.07 -8.90
CA CYS A 180 -11.23 0.19 -9.95
C CYS A 180 -11.87 0.46 -11.33
N ALA A 181 -12.98 -0.20 -11.65
CA ALA A 181 -13.69 0.03 -12.90
C ALA A 181 -14.24 1.45 -13.00
N SER A 182 -14.82 1.99 -11.91
CA SER A 182 -15.36 3.36 -11.89
C SER A 182 -14.30 4.45 -12.06
N HIS A 183 -13.03 4.15 -11.75
CA HIS A 183 -11.92 5.13 -11.76
C HIS A 183 -10.85 4.85 -12.82
N ASP A 184 -11.14 3.97 -13.78
CA ASP A 184 -10.19 3.51 -14.80
C ASP A 184 -8.86 3.03 -14.20
N LEU A 185 -8.93 2.27 -13.11
CA LEU A 185 -7.77 1.71 -12.42
C LEU A 185 -7.56 0.25 -12.78
N SER A 186 -6.30 -0.12 -12.75
CA SER A 186 -5.78 -1.36 -13.31
C SER A 186 -4.95 -2.08 -12.25
N ILE A 187 -5.32 -3.31 -11.90
CA ILE A 187 -4.71 -4.07 -10.79
C ILE A 187 -3.44 -4.77 -11.28
N THR A 188 -2.31 -4.13 -11.03
CA THR A 188 -1.02 -4.49 -11.65
C THR A 188 -0.50 -5.88 -11.24
N ASN A 189 -0.87 -6.36 -10.05
CA ASN A 189 -0.50 -7.70 -9.56
C ASN A 189 -0.97 -8.83 -10.48
N THR A 190 -2.02 -8.58 -11.26
CA THR A 190 -2.67 -9.59 -12.11
C THR A 190 -2.20 -9.55 -13.56
N MET A 191 -1.31 -8.63 -13.92
CA MET A 191 -0.87 -8.40 -15.32
C MET A 191 0.28 -9.29 -15.78
N PHE A 192 1.06 -9.84 -14.85
CA PHE A 192 2.34 -10.48 -15.18
C PHE A 192 2.29 -12.00 -14.95
N ARG A 193 2.81 -12.77 -15.91
CA ARG A 193 2.98 -14.22 -15.77
C ARG A 193 4.16 -14.49 -14.85
N LEU A 194 3.86 -14.79 -13.59
CA LEU A 194 4.83 -15.08 -12.54
C LEU A 194 4.54 -16.42 -11.84
N PRO A 195 5.54 -17.06 -11.20
CA PRO A 195 5.30 -18.18 -10.31
C PRO A 195 4.38 -17.79 -9.14
N THR A 196 3.54 -18.71 -8.65
CA THR A 196 2.54 -18.45 -7.60
C THR A 196 3.15 -17.79 -6.36
N ARG A 197 4.33 -18.23 -5.92
CA ARG A 197 5.04 -17.65 -4.77
C ARG A 197 5.32 -16.14 -4.92
N ASN A 198 5.51 -15.68 -6.15
CA ASN A 198 5.76 -14.28 -6.50
C ASN A 198 4.48 -13.48 -6.76
N LYS A 199 3.28 -14.06 -6.55
CA LYS A 199 2.00 -13.37 -6.69
C LYS A 199 1.27 -13.20 -5.37
N THR A 200 1.37 -14.18 -4.49
CA THR A 200 0.62 -14.19 -3.23
C THR A 200 1.34 -13.41 -2.14
N SER A 201 0.60 -12.63 -1.38
CA SER A 201 1.11 -11.73 -0.36
C SER A 201 0.87 -12.24 1.06
N TRP A 202 -0.24 -12.90 1.38
CA TRP A 202 -0.60 -13.27 2.76
C TRP A 202 -0.75 -14.77 2.96
N MET A 203 -0.29 -15.30 4.10
CA MET A 203 -0.48 -16.70 4.47
C MET A 203 -1.57 -16.85 5.54
N HIS A 204 -2.63 -17.57 5.19
CA HIS A 204 -3.70 -17.83 6.13
C HIS A 204 -3.20 -18.64 7.34
N PRO A 205 -3.45 -18.20 8.60
CA PRO A 205 -2.80 -18.76 9.79
C PRO A 205 -3.15 -20.23 10.04
N ARG A 206 -4.40 -20.63 9.76
CA ARG A 206 -4.86 -22.02 9.94
C ARG A 206 -4.56 -22.92 8.74
N SER A 207 -5.09 -22.62 7.57
CA SER A 207 -4.92 -23.44 6.36
C SER A 207 -3.53 -23.42 5.75
N ARG A 208 -2.67 -22.46 6.15
CA ARG A 208 -1.33 -22.22 5.55
C ARG A 208 -1.36 -21.97 4.04
N HIS A 209 -2.53 -21.63 3.50
CA HIS A 209 -2.68 -21.28 2.10
C HIS A 209 -2.30 -19.82 1.85
N TRP A 210 -1.63 -19.57 0.73
CA TRP A 210 -1.21 -18.23 0.35
C TRP A 210 -2.27 -17.55 -0.51
N HIS A 211 -2.62 -16.31 -0.19
CA HIS A 211 -3.57 -15.49 -0.90
C HIS A 211 -2.92 -14.20 -1.40
N LEU A 212 -3.50 -13.61 -2.44
CA LEU A 212 -3.17 -12.27 -2.90
C LEU A 212 -4.25 -11.33 -2.37
N ILE A 213 -3.87 -10.47 -1.41
CA ILE A 213 -4.74 -9.45 -0.79
C ILE A 213 -4.13 -8.05 -0.76
N ASP A 214 -2.81 -7.96 -0.97
CA ASP A 214 -2.07 -6.71 -1.08
C ASP A 214 -1.94 -6.32 -2.56
N PHE A 215 -2.42 -5.15 -2.93
CA PHE A 215 -2.47 -4.72 -4.32
C PHE A 215 -1.73 -3.40 -4.57
N VAL A 216 -1.28 -3.25 -5.80
CA VAL A 216 -0.87 -1.97 -6.39
C VAL A 216 -1.75 -1.75 -7.61
N THR A 217 -2.51 -0.66 -7.61
CA THR A 217 -3.34 -0.22 -8.73
C THR A 217 -2.79 1.07 -9.31
N VAL A 218 -2.97 1.25 -10.62
CA VAL A 218 -2.58 2.46 -11.35
C VAL A 218 -3.69 2.84 -12.31
N ARG A 219 -3.73 4.09 -12.78
CA ARG A 219 -4.61 4.44 -13.91
C ARG A 219 -4.26 3.59 -15.13
N GLU A 220 -5.28 3.12 -15.86
CA GLU A 220 -5.08 2.25 -17.03
C GLU A 220 -4.18 2.91 -18.07
N ARG A 221 -4.36 4.21 -18.32
CA ARG A 221 -3.49 4.99 -19.22
C ARG A 221 -2.01 4.97 -18.84
N ASP A 222 -1.72 4.82 -17.54
CA ASP A 222 -0.36 4.83 -16.97
C ASP A 222 0.18 3.40 -16.79
N ARG A 223 -0.58 2.36 -17.16
CA ARG A 223 -0.21 0.95 -17.04
C ARG A 223 1.14 0.62 -17.67
N ARG A 224 1.49 1.30 -18.78
CA ARG A 224 2.76 1.10 -19.49
C ARG A 224 4.00 1.49 -18.69
N ASP A 225 3.83 2.31 -17.65
CA ASP A 225 4.94 2.64 -16.75
C ASP A 225 5.29 1.49 -15.81
N VAL A 226 4.36 0.56 -15.58
CA VAL A 226 4.55 -0.57 -14.69
C VAL A 226 5.33 -1.68 -15.41
N ARG A 227 6.55 -1.96 -14.92
CA ARG A 227 7.43 -2.99 -15.47
C ARG A 227 7.13 -4.38 -14.92
N VAL A 228 6.85 -4.47 -13.61
CA VAL A 228 6.48 -5.69 -12.93
C VAL A 228 5.89 -5.36 -11.57
N THR A 229 4.86 -6.09 -11.16
CA THR A 229 4.38 -6.12 -9.77
C THR A 229 4.48 -7.55 -9.26
N LYS A 230 5.17 -7.77 -8.14
CA LYS A 230 5.44 -9.11 -7.60
C LYS A 230 5.62 -9.13 -6.08
N ALA A 231 5.30 -10.26 -5.47
CA ALA A 231 5.64 -10.57 -4.09
C ALA A 231 7.12 -10.96 -3.96
N MET A 232 7.73 -10.49 -2.87
CA MET A 232 9.11 -10.79 -2.51
C MET A 232 9.16 -11.97 -1.53
N CYS A 233 9.61 -13.12 -2.02
CA CYS A 233 9.84 -14.30 -1.20
C CYS A 233 11.21 -14.17 -0.53
N GLY A 234 11.24 -13.87 0.77
CA GLY A 234 12.49 -13.74 1.53
C GLY A 234 12.65 -12.44 2.33
N THR A 235 11.58 -11.65 2.44
CA THR A 235 11.49 -10.57 3.45
C THR A 235 11.31 -11.20 4.82
N ASP A 236 12.26 -10.95 5.73
CA ASP A 236 12.19 -11.44 7.11
C ASP A 236 11.71 -10.32 8.05
N CYS A 237 10.44 -9.93 7.89
CA CYS A 237 9.81 -8.84 8.63
C CYS A 237 8.91 -9.33 9.78
N TRP A 238 8.99 -10.60 10.20
CA TRP A 238 8.13 -11.17 11.25
C TRP A 238 6.63 -10.93 11.03
N THR A 239 6.20 -11.02 9.76
CA THR A 239 4.81 -10.84 9.32
C THR A 239 4.36 -12.06 8.52
N ASP A 240 3.07 -12.32 8.58
CA ASP A 240 2.34 -13.26 7.72
C ASP A 240 2.10 -12.72 6.29
N HIS A 241 2.47 -11.46 6.03
CA HIS A 241 2.50 -10.84 4.71
C HIS A 241 3.90 -10.87 4.07
N ARG A 242 3.94 -10.87 2.75
CA ARG A 242 5.10 -10.62 1.91
C ARG A 242 4.98 -9.25 1.30
N LEU A 243 6.10 -8.54 1.23
CA LEU A 243 6.17 -7.27 0.53
C LEU A 243 5.81 -7.46 -0.95
N ILE A 244 4.84 -6.68 -1.43
CA ILE A 244 4.60 -6.49 -2.86
C ILE A 244 5.45 -5.33 -3.36
N ILE A 245 6.24 -5.58 -4.41
CA ILE A 245 7.02 -4.55 -5.10
C ILE A 245 6.45 -4.35 -6.49
N SER A 246 6.13 -3.09 -6.80
CA SER A 246 5.90 -2.63 -8.16
C SER A 246 7.09 -1.81 -8.65
N LYS A 247 7.70 -2.21 -9.76
CA LYS A 247 8.75 -1.44 -10.42
C LYS A 247 8.13 -0.60 -11.52
N MET A 248 8.34 0.71 -11.49
CA MET A 248 7.72 1.65 -12.42
C MET A 248 8.76 2.56 -13.08
N ASN A 249 8.50 2.99 -14.31
CA ASN A 249 9.32 3.98 -15.03
C ASN A 249 8.93 5.41 -14.62
N LEU A 250 9.12 5.75 -13.35
CA LEU A 250 8.86 7.09 -12.83
C LEU A 250 10.18 7.77 -12.48
N HIS A 251 10.36 8.99 -12.96
CA HIS A 251 11.52 9.80 -12.63
C HIS A 251 11.11 10.81 -11.56
N ILE A 252 11.50 10.55 -10.32
CA ILE A 252 11.33 11.51 -9.22
C ILE A 252 12.20 12.73 -9.53
N GLN A 253 11.69 13.92 -9.21
CA GLN A 253 12.44 15.15 -9.41
C GLN A 253 13.85 15.04 -8.76
N PRO A 254 14.93 15.44 -9.47
CA PRO A 254 16.28 15.46 -8.91
C PRO A 254 16.39 16.27 -7.63
#